data_AF-A0A8T1SIV6-F1
#
_entry.id   AF-A0A8T1SIV6-F1
#
_cell.length_a   1.000
_cell.length_b   1.000
_cell.length_c   1.000
_cell.angle_alpha   90.00
_cell.angle_beta   90.00
_cell.angle_gamma   90.00
#
_symmetry.space_group_name_H-M   'P 1'
#
loop_
_entity.id
_entity.type
_entity.pdbx_description
1 polymer ?
#
loop_
_entity_poly.entity_id
_entity_poly.type
_entity_poly.pdbx_seq_one_letter_code
_entity_poly.pdbx_strand_id
1 'polypeptide(L)'
;MAQECISLYPNSTVTIYDLPKVVQVAKERFVPPEEHRITFHEGDFFKDPIPEADLYILARILHDWADDKCMQLLAKIHKACKAGMFSSLQ
;
A
#
# COMPACT_ATOMS: atom_id res chain seq x y z
N MET A 1 1.75 -11.23 -4.95
CA MET A 1 1.19 -10.45 -3.83
C MET A 1 -0.09 -9.71 -4.21
N ALA A 2 -0.07 -8.58 -4.94
CA ALA A 2 -1.31 -7.84 -5.23
C ALA A 2 -2.40 -8.68 -5.93
N GLN A 3 -2.03 -9.42 -6.98
CA GLN A 3 -2.90 -10.38 -7.67
C GLN A 3 -3.43 -11.50 -6.76
N GLU A 4 -2.63 -11.93 -5.80
CA GLU A 4 -3.02 -12.97 -4.84
C GLU A 4 -4.02 -12.42 -3.82
N CYS A 5 -3.83 -11.19 -3.34
CA CYS A 5 -4.78 -10.51 -2.46
C CYS A 5 -6.16 -10.39 -3.10
N ILE A 6 -6.26 -9.90 -4.34
CA ILE A 6 -7.56 -9.77 -5.03
C ILE A 6 -8.18 -11.13 -5.40
N SER A 7 -7.38 -12.19 -5.46
CA SER A 7 -7.85 -13.57 -5.67
C SER A 7 -8.41 -14.17 -4.37
N LEU A 8 -7.76 -13.94 -3.23
CA LEU A 8 -8.17 -14.46 -1.93
C LEU A 8 -9.30 -13.64 -1.30
N TYR A 9 -9.38 -12.35 -1.62
CA TYR A 9 -10.37 -11.42 -1.09
C TYR A 9 -11.11 -10.72 -2.26
N PRO A 10 -12.16 -11.36 -2.82
CA PRO A 10 -12.78 -10.91 -4.08
C PRO A 10 -13.36 -9.49 -4.06
N ASN A 11 -13.79 -9.03 -2.87
CA ASN A 11 -14.39 -7.71 -2.67
C ASN A 11 -13.37 -6.61 -2.31
N SER A 12 -12.09 -6.96 -2.21
CA SER A 12 -11.03 -6.01 -1.87
C SER A 12 -10.44 -5.36 -3.13
N THR A 13 -10.04 -4.10 -2.99
CA THR A 13 -9.15 -3.43 -3.92
C THR A 13 -7.75 -3.34 -3.32
N VAL A 14 -6.74 -3.24 -4.17
CA VAL A 14 -5.33 -3.12 -3.78
C VAL A 14 -4.73 -1.94 -4.50
N THR A 15 -4.00 -1.10 -3.77
CA THR A 15 -3.20 -0.02 -4.35
C THR A 15 -1.72 -0.37 -4.20
N ILE A 16 -1.02 -0.48 -5.32
CA ILE A 16 0.45 -0.60 -5.33
C ILE A 16 1.02 0.81 -5.21
N TYR A 17 1.70 1.09 -4.11
CA TYR A 17 2.41 2.35 -3.89
C TYR A 17 3.92 2.11 -4.02
N ASP A 18 4.54 2.73 -5.02
CA ASP A 18 5.98 2.68 -5.22
C ASP A 18 6.48 3.93 -5.97
N LEU A 19 7.78 4.03 -6.18
CA LEU A 19 8.40 5.06 -7.01
C LEU A 19 7.84 4.99 -8.45
N PRO A 20 7.73 6.13 -9.17
CA PRO A 20 7.12 6.19 -10.50
C PRO A 20 7.67 5.14 -11.49
N LYS A 21 8.99 4.95 -11.50
CA LYS A 21 9.64 3.96 -12.36
C LYS A 21 9.24 2.52 -12.06
N VAL A 22 9.05 2.18 -10.78
CA VAL A 22 8.65 0.82 -10.36
C VAL A 22 7.18 0.59 -10.71
N VAL A 23 6.32 1.58 -10.46
CA VAL A 23 4.90 1.54 -10.85
C VAL A 23 4.74 1.36 -12.35
N GLN A 24 5.51 2.08 -13.17
CA GLN A 24 5.45 1.92 -14.62
C GLN A 24 5.75 0.48 -15.05
N VAL A 25 6.83 -0.11 -14.51
CA VAL A 25 7.19 -1.52 -14.78
C VAL A 25 6.09 -2.47 -14.29
N ALA A 26 5.50 -2.19 -13.13
CA ALA A 26 4.41 -2.98 -12.55
C ALA A 26 3.18 -3.01 -13.47
N LYS A 27 2.76 -1.84 -13.95
CA LYS A 27 1.65 -1.65 -14.90
C LYS A 27 1.88 -2.41 -16.21
N GLU A 28 3.06 -2.27 -16.80
CA GLU A 28 3.35 -2.83 -18.12
C GLU A 28 3.51 -4.36 -18.12
N ARG A 29 4.01 -4.93 -17.03
CA ARG A 29 4.46 -6.34 -17.03
C ARG A 29 3.60 -7.30 -16.20
N PHE A 30 2.89 -6.81 -15.19
CA PHE A 30 2.33 -7.69 -14.16
C PHE A 30 0.83 -7.51 -13.93
N VAL A 31 0.21 -6.42 -14.40
CA VAL A 31 -1.21 -6.17 -14.19
C VAL A 31 -1.91 -6.08 -15.55
N PRO A 32 -2.83 -7.01 -15.86
CA PRO A 32 -3.62 -6.94 -17.09
C PRO A 32 -4.47 -5.66 -17.13
N PRO A 33 -4.65 -5.02 -18.31
CA PRO A 33 -5.44 -3.80 -18.45
C PRO A 33 -6.89 -3.88 -17.94
N GLU A 34 -7.47 -5.08 -17.96
CA GLU A 34 -8.83 -5.37 -17.51
C GLU A 34 -8.99 -5.51 -15.99
N GLU A 35 -7.89 -5.63 -15.23
CA GLU A 35 -7.96 -5.79 -13.77
C GLU A 35 -8.08 -4.43 -13.07
N HIS A 36 -9.31 -4.02 -12.80
CA HIS A 36 -9.62 -2.72 -12.20
C HIS A 36 -9.48 -2.68 -10.67
N ARG A 37 -9.31 -3.83 -9.99
CA ARG A 37 -9.16 -3.87 -8.53
C ARG A 37 -7.74 -3.60 -8.07
N ILE A 38 -6.76 -3.63 -8.98
CA ILE A 38 -5.39 -3.21 -8.71
C ILE A 38 -5.19 -1.80 -9.27
N THR A 39 -4.98 -0.85 -8.37
CA THR A 39 -4.66 0.53 -8.71
C THR A 39 -3.22 0.86 -8.32
N PHE A 40 -2.76 2.04 -8.72
CA PHE A 40 -1.38 2.45 -8.49
C PHE A 40 -1.33 3.87 -7.92
N HIS A 41 -0.44 4.06 -6.96
CA HIS A 41 -0.06 5.38 -6.45
C HIS A 41 1.45 5.55 -6.66
N GLU A 42 1.87 6.67 -7.22
CA GLU A 42 3.27 6.94 -7.55
C GLU A 42 3.84 7.97 -6.59
N GLY A 43 4.99 7.70 -5.98
CA GLY A 43 5.65 8.64 -5.09
C GLY A 43 6.66 8.00 -4.14
N ASP A 44 7.21 8.80 -3.23
CA ASP A 44 8.20 8.41 -2.24
C ASP A 44 7.54 8.37 -0.85
N PHE A 45 7.28 7.18 -0.32
CA PHE A 45 6.61 7.00 0.97
C PHE A 45 7.36 7.58 2.17
N PHE A 46 8.65 7.93 2.05
CA PHE A 46 9.36 8.67 3.09
C PHE A 46 9.06 10.17 3.05
N LYS A 47 8.83 10.73 1.87
CA LYS A 47 8.63 12.18 1.67
C LYS A 47 7.15 12.56 1.58
N ASP A 48 6.36 11.77 0.87
CA ASP A 48 5.00 12.10 0.49
C ASP A 48 3.99 11.58 1.52
N PRO A 49 2.75 12.12 1.54
CA PRO A 49 1.69 11.57 2.38
C PRO A 49 1.41 10.10 2.05
N ILE A 50 1.11 9.30 3.08
CA ILE A 50 0.68 7.91 2.88
C ILE A 50 -0.80 7.93 2.51
N PRO A 51 -1.22 7.35 1.36
CA PRO A 51 -2.64 7.26 0.98
C PRO A 51 -3.43 6.49 2.04
N GLU A 52 -4.69 6.87 2.29
CA GLU A 52 -5.56 6.13 3.19
C GLU A 52 -5.80 4.69 2.70
N ALA A 53 -5.73 3.72 3.62
CA ALA A 53 -6.08 2.33 3.38
C ALA A 53 -6.53 1.66 4.68
N ASP A 54 -7.32 0.59 4.56
CA ASP A 54 -7.75 -0.22 5.71
C ASP A 54 -6.63 -1.15 6.21
N LEU A 55 -5.70 -1.52 5.32
CA LEU A 55 -4.55 -2.37 5.60
C LEU A 55 -3.34 -1.92 4.78
N TYR A 56 -2.19 -1.80 5.44
CA TYR A 56 -0.90 -1.54 4.79
C TYR A 56 -0.03 -2.79 4.84
N ILE A 57 0.50 -3.22 3.69
CA ILE A 57 1.39 -4.36 3.56
C ILE A 57 2.77 -3.87 3.11
N LEU A 58 3.78 -4.03 3.97
CA LEU A 58 5.18 -3.69 3.66
C LEU A 58 5.94 -4.93 3.18
N ALA A 59 5.73 -5.33 1.93
CA ALA A 59 6.38 -6.51 1.37
C ALA A 59 7.83 -6.20 0.97
N ARG A 60 8.81 -6.76 1.70
CA ARG A 60 10.25 -6.59 1.43
C ARG A 60 10.73 -5.14 1.43
N ILE A 61 10.12 -4.28 2.26
CA ILE A 61 10.53 -2.87 2.39
C ILE A 61 11.46 -2.68 3.58
N LEU A 62 11.08 -3.15 4.77
CA LEU A 62 11.77 -2.80 6.02
C LEU A 62 13.23 -3.29 6.10
N HIS A 63 13.59 -4.38 5.42
CA HIS A 63 14.96 -4.91 5.49
C HIS A 63 15.98 -4.12 4.66
N ASP A 64 15.53 -3.22 3.78
CA ASP A 64 16.43 -2.39 2.95
C ASP A 64 16.94 -1.16 3.71
N TRP A 65 16.39 -0.88 4.89
CA TRP A 65 16.61 0.38 5.60
C TRP A 65 17.09 0.18 7.03
N ALA A 66 17.82 1.17 7.54
CA ALA A 66 18.20 1.25 8.94
C ALA A 66 16.98 1.47 9.86
N ASP A 67 17.13 1.11 11.13
CA ASP A 67 16.04 1.12 12.12
C ASP A 67 15.35 2.49 12.24
N ASP A 68 16.11 3.59 12.17
CA ASP A 68 15.57 4.95 12.24
C ASP A 68 14.61 5.25 11.07
N LYS A 69 14.98 4.83 9.86
CA LYS A 69 14.14 4.92 8.66
C LYS A 69 12.92 4.02 8.75
N CYS A 70 13.08 2.80 9.25
CA CYS A 70 11.97 1.89 9.50
C CYS A 70 10.96 2.50 10.48
N MET A 71 11.44 3.06 11.60
CA MET A 71 10.60 3.73 12.59
C MET A 71 9.89 4.96 12.00
N GLN A 72 10.58 5.74 11.18
CA GLN A 72 9.97 6.88 10.47
C GLN A 72 8.80 6.42 9.59
N LEU A 73 9.00 5.36 8.79
CA LEU A 73 7.96 4.84 7.89
C LEU A 73 6.78 4.26 8.67
N LEU A 74 7.04 3.42 9.67
CA LEU A 74 5.98 2.83 10.49
C LEU A 74 5.17 3.89 11.23
N ALA A 75 5.80 4.95 11.72
CA ALA A 75 5.10 6.06 12.34
C ALA A 75 4.19 6.83 11.35
N LYS A 76 4.63 7.01 10.10
CA LYS A 76 3.79 7.61 9.05
C LYS A 76 2.57 6.73 8.73
N ILE A 77 2.78 5.41 8.59
CA ILE A 77 1.70 4.45 8.32
C ILE A 77 0.70 4.43 9.47
N HIS A 78 1.19 4.36 10.72
CA HIS A 78 0.34 4.38 11.91
C HIS A 78 -0.55 5.63 11.97
N LYS A 79 -0.03 6.80 11.56
CA LYS A 79 -0.82 8.04 11.50
C LYS A 79 -1.86 8.03 10.37
N ALA A 80 -1.61 7.30 9.28
CA ALA A 80 -2.52 7.19 8.15
C ALA A 80 -3.62 6.14 8.37
N CYS A 81 -3.38 5.15 9.25
CA CYS A 81 -4.42 4.23 9.69
C CYS A 81 -5.60 5.02 10.28
N LYS A 82 -6.80 4.77 9.78
CA LYS A 82 -8.02 5.26 10.43
C LYS A 82 -8.06 4.73 11.86
N ALA A 83 -8.34 5.61 12.82
CA ALA A 83 -8.71 5.16 14.15
C ALA A 83 -9.85 4.17 13.99
N GLY A 84 -9.67 2.93 14.48
CA GLY A 84 -10.67 1.88 14.31
C GLY A 84 -12.04 2.42 14.64
N MET A 85 -13.00 2.29 13.72
CA MET A 85 -14.40 2.65 13.94
C MET A 85 -14.93 1.81 15.09
N PHE A 86 -14.77 2.29 16.32
CA PHE A 86 -15.62 1.91 17.43
C PHE A 86 -16.95 2.63 17.21
N SER A 87 -17.80 2.08 16.34
CA SER A 87 -19.23 2.38 16.46
C SER A 87 -19.69 1.73 17.75
N SER A 88 -19.62 2.48 18.85
CA SER A 88 -20.43 2.19 20.03
C SER A 88 -21.89 2.22 19.56
N LEU A 89 -22.49 1.04 19.45
CA LEU A 89 -23.93 0.92 19.37
C LEU A 89 -24.48 1.52 20.67
N GLN A 90 -25.04 2.73 20.58
CA GLN A 90 -26.11 3.17 21.47
C GLN A 90 -27.44 2.84 20.81
#